data_AF-A0A6J0HN01-F1
#
_entry.id   AF-A0A6J0HN01-F1
#
_cell.length_a   1.000
_cell.length_b   1.000
_cell.length_c   1.000
_cell.angle_alpha   90.00
_cell.angle_beta   90.00
_cell.angle_gamma   90.00
#
_symmetry.space_group_name_H-M   'P 1'
#
loop_
_entity.id
_entity.type
_entity.pdbx_description
1 polymer ?
#
loop_
_entity_poly.entity_id
_entity_poly.type
_entity_poly.pdbx_seq_one_letter_code
_entity_poly.pdbx_strand_id
1 'polypeptide(L)'
;MLRTFAARPGECSETVNAGIKSLYLTPALKQKPRVCIESMPSEMLLKIFSYLDAVSLLSVGCVNKLFYDLANDNGIWLKIYSSCLQPKRTIWKMKSEQTEAVPLGCAALHDKKPGYWKKEYILKQTAAVKTRIMQLAKPLDPYTGLPCKNKVAMKLSGLSWIIVLKDKNGKEHVMEKANLSFKHTSVTILWYSTNWPCLDVVSTLKLFGVTPLLLDLNMPPNKNGPRRLSLIAEYHLANLTESSVAVGADGLVQLFSVNPGLLIGIWKEKNEIAFVMVSLHYHQLLERSILGSATVQYAPPPNKPVLDDIDPEYGLHDYSLHLEMHGRSCTYLRGTFRNLFCRKGDIANGYLRLTVVSLKDNRKHLPLIGTLGLSWETDVFKGNVKDCYMMNLTLFDEIGEPFWCFSAPVCMELSSKTSGLYDYMGHIYTTNYADSEGKVCVKLVWLEETRQYIIVNLVLYVSTEKVNNWYGTNY
;
A
#
# COMPACT_ATOMS: atom_id res chain seq x y z
N MET A 1 -36.48 -32.26 41.13
CA MET A 1 -36.32 -32.80 42.51
C MET A 1 -36.00 -31.60 43.40
N LEU A 2 -36.96 -31.08 44.19
CA LEU A 2 -37.13 -31.34 45.64
C LEU A 2 -35.78 -31.27 46.40
N ARG A 3 -35.56 -30.51 47.47
CA ARG A 3 -36.45 -29.99 48.52
C ARG A 3 -35.68 -28.94 49.34
N THR A 4 -36.43 -27.99 49.87
CA THR A 4 -36.14 -27.12 51.02
C THR A 4 -35.81 -27.90 52.28
N PHE A 5 -34.94 -27.37 53.14
CA PHE A 5 -35.04 -27.50 54.60
C PHE A 5 -34.53 -26.22 55.29
N ALA A 6 -35.40 -25.67 56.13
CA ALA A 6 -35.10 -24.63 57.10
C ALA A 6 -35.24 -25.24 58.51
N ALA A 7 -34.36 -24.86 59.44
CA ALA A 7 -34.64 -24.81 60.87
C ALA A 7 -33.55 -23.97 61.58
N ARG A 8 -33.97 -22.85 62.21
CA ARG A 8 -33.28 -22.09 63.28
C ARG A 8 -33.55 -22.79 64.64
N PRO A 9 -33.33 -22.19 65.84
CA PRO A 9 -32.36 -21.19 66.36
C PRO A 9 -31.70 -21.64 67.69
N GLY A 10 -30.79 -20.85 68.23
CA GLY A 10 -30.43 -20.86 69.66
C GLY A 10 -30.11 -19.44 70.13
N GLU A 11 -30.98 -18.90 70.99
CA GLU A 11 -30.87 -17.68 71.83
C GLU A 11 -29.62 -17.76 72.74
N CYS A 12 -29.06 -16.77 73.42
CA CYS A 12 -29.41 -15.46 74.03
C CYS A 12 -28.02 -14.85 74.40
N SER A 13 -27.74 -13.58 74.71
CA SER A 13 -28.51 -12.46 75.23
C SER A 13 -27.73 -11.16 74.97
N GLU A 14 -28.45 -10.05 74.92
CA GLU A 14 -27.94 -8.69 75.03
C GLU A 14 -27.41 -8.42 76.46
N THR A 15 -26.39 -7.57 76.62
CA THR A 15 -26.50 -6.29 77.35
C THR A 15 -25.19 -5.50 77.26
N VAL A 16 -25.31 -4.32 76.64
CA VAL A 16 -24.81 -2.99 77.05
C VAL A 16 -23.65 -2.94 78.06
N ASN A 17 -22.51 -2.39 77.63
CA ASN A 17 -21.74 -1.48 78.49
C ASN A 17 -20.98 -0.45 77.63
N ALA A 18 -21.39 0.80 77.79
CA ALA A 18 -20.72 1.97 77.26
C ALA A 18 -19.52 2.34 78.13
N GLY A 19 -18.43 2.75 77.47
CA GLY A 19 -17.37 3.57 78.06
C GLY A 19 -16.12 2.81 78.50
N ILE A 20 -15.06 2.92 77.71
CA ILE A 20 -13.73 3.42 78.12
C ILE A 20 -12.93 3.70 76.83
N LYS A 21 -12.47 4.95 76.73
CA LYS A 21 -11.50 5.43 75.74
C LYS A 21 -10.21 4.60 75.84
N SER A 22 -9.72 4.09 74.72
CA SER A 22 -8.30 3.73 74.58
C SER A 22 -7.83 3.93 73.14
N LEU A 23 -7.25 5.12 72.94
CA LEU A 23 -6.08 5.45 72.13
C LEU A 23 -5.49 4.33 71.24
N TYR A 24 -6.08 4.09 70.06
CA TYR A 24 -5.31 3.61 68.90
C TYR A 24 -5.86 4.24 67.61
N LEU A 25 -5.63 5.55 67.47
CA LEU A 25 -5.55 6.15 66.14
C LEU A 25 -4.30 5.59 65.48
N THR A 26 -4.46 4.54 64.68
CA THR A 26 -3.46 4.11 63.71
C THR A 26 -3.10 5.33 62.87
N PRO A 27 -1.83 5.79 62.83
CA PRO A 27 -1.48 6.89 61.95
C PRO A 27 -1.77 6.43 60.52
N ALA A 28 -2.47 7.27 59.76
CA ALA A 28 -2.61 7.07 58.32
C ALA A 28 -1.21 6.86 57.76
N LEU A 29 -0.93 5.64 57.27
CA LEU A 29 0.28 5.33 56.53
C LEU A 29 0.35 6.35 55.39
N LYS A 30 1.20 7.38 55.54
CA LYS A 30 1.55 8.29 54.46
C LYS A 30 1.96 7.39 53.31
N GLN A 31 1.17 7.36 52.23
CA GLN A 31 1.57 6.69 51.00
C GLN A 31 2.97 7.18 50.67
N LYS A 32 3.94 6.27 50.58
CA LYS A 32 5.28 6.61 50.09
C LYS A 32 5.09 7.43 48.80
N PRO A 33 5.69 8.63 48.68
CA PRO A 33 5.59 9.37 47.43
C PRO A 33 6.12 8.44 46.34
N ARG A 34 5.25 8.09 45.39
CA ARG A 34 5.69 7.37 44.20
C ARG A 34 6.65 8.31 43.51
N VAL A 35 7.94 7.99 43.57
CA VAL A 35 8.96 8.74 42.84
C VAL A 35 8.68 8.49 41.37
N CYS A 36 8.05 9.47 40.72
CA CYS A 36 7.80 9.44 39.30
C CYS A 36 9.01 10.05 38.59
N ILE A 37 9.41 9.49 37.45
CA ILE A 37 10.47 10.06 36.62
C ILE A 37 10.18 11.52 36.24
N GLU A 38 8.90 11.89 36.14
CA GLU A 38 8.42 13.24 35.84
C GLU A 38 8.70 14.26 36.95
N SER A 39 8.98 13.83 38.19
CA SER A 39 9.33 14.73 39.29
C SER A 39 10.84 14.99 39.41
N MET A 40 11.66 14.46 38.50
CA MET A 40 13.09 14.74 38.47
C MET A 40 13.37 16.15 37.88
N PRO A 41 14.45 16.82 38.32
CA PRO A 41 14.90 18.06 37.69
C PRO A 41 15.21 17.86 36.20
N SER A 42 14.89 18.88 35.39
CA SER A 42 15.09 18.86 33.93
C SER A 42 16.53 18.55 33.53
N GLU A 43 17.52 18.96 34.32
CA GLU A 43 18.94 18.70 34.07
C GLU A 43 19.27 17.21 34.18
N MET A 44 18.65 16.50 35.12
CA MET A 44 18.80 15.05 35.26
C MET A 44 18.11 14.33 34.10
N LEU A 45 16.91 14.77 33.72
CA LEU A 45 16.18 14.23 32.58
C LEU A 45 16.94 14.43 31.27
N LEU A 46 17.50 15.61 31.02
CA LEU A 46 18.34 15.89 29.86
C LEU A 46 19.59 15.01 29.83
N LYS A 47 20.21 14.79 30.99
CA LYS A 47 21.35 13.87 31.10
C LYS A 47 20.94 12.44 30.74
N ILE A 48 19.81 11.95 31.24
CA ILE A 48 19.26 10.63 30.88
C ILE A 48 18.96 10.58 29.38
N PHE A 49 18.28 11.58 28.83
CA PHE A 49 17.92 11.64 27.41
C PHE A 49 19.14 11.72 26.49
N SER A 50 20.26 12.28 26.96
CA SER A 50 21.51 12.36 26.20
C SER A 50 22.19 11.01 25.93
N TYR A 51 21.75 9.94 26.61
CA TYR A 51 22.18 8.56 26.38
C TYR A 51 21.26 7.78 25.44
N LEU A 52 20.08 8.33 25.11
CA LEU A 52 19.12 7.68 24.23
C LEU A 52 19.55 7.83 22.77
N ASP A 53 19.24 6.82 21.96
CA ASP A 53 19.36 6.89 20.52
C ASP A 53 18.22 7.75 19.93
N ALA A 54 18.37 8.13 18.65
CA ALA A 54 17.40 9.00 17.99
C ALA A 54 15.97 8.42 18.00
N VAL A 55 15.81 7.11 17.88
CA VAL A 55 14.48 6.47 17.89
C VAL A 55 13.86 6.53 19.28
N SER A 56 14.60 6.17 20.32
CA SER A 56 14.08 6.25 21.69
C SER A 56 13.77 7.69 22.11
N LEU A 57 14.59 8.66 21.68
CA LEU A 57 14.37 10.08 21.98
C LEU A 57 13.08 10.61 21.31
N LEU A 58 12.78 10.15 20.09
CA LEU A 58 11.50 10.46 19.43
C LEU A 58 10.31 9.86 20.20
N SER A 59 10.43 8.62 20.67
CA SER A 59 9.38 7.95 21.45
C SER A 59 9.14 8.64 22.79
N VAL A 60 10.20 9.07 23.49
CA VAL A 60 10.10 9.81 24.76
C VAL A 60 9.35 11.13 24.57
N GLY A 61 9.55 11.81 23.44
CA GLY A 61 8.82 13.03 23.12
C GLY A 61 7.30 12.84 22.96
N CYS A 62 6.82 11.62 22.78
CA CYS A 62 5.39 11.32 22.69
C CYS A 62 4.73 11.03 24.05
N VAL A 63 5.48 11.01 25.16
CA VAL A 63 4.98 10.62 26.48
C VAL A 63 4.19 11.75 27.15
N ASN A 64 4.80 12.93 27.29
CA ASN A 64 4.18 14.11 27.89
C ASN A 64 4.82 15.41 27.37
N LYS A 65 4.25 16.56 27.71
CA LYS A 65 4.72 17.88 27.23
C LYS A 65 6.14 18.22 27.69
N LEU A 66 6.48 17.95 28.95
CA LEU A 66 7.82 18.19 29.48
C LEU A 66 8.87 17.38 28.71
N PHE A 67 8.58 16.10 28.47
CA PHE A 67 9.47 15.20 27.75
C PHE A 67 9.57 15.57 26.29
N TYR A 68 8.50 16.07 25.67
CA TYR A 68 8.54 16.63 24.33
C TYR A 68 9.51 17.80 24.23
N ASP A 69 9.44 18.76 25.15
CA ASP A 69 10.31 19.93 25.15
C ASP A 69 11.77 19.56 25.37
N LEU A 70 12.05 18.71 26.37
CA LEU A 70 13.40 18.24 26.68
C LEU A 70 13.97 17.33 25.57
N ALA A 71 13.15 16.50 24.95
CA ALA A 71 13.57 15.66 23.82
C ALA A 71 13.83 16.47 22.54
N ASN A 72 13.43 17.75 22.49
CA ASN A 72 13.77 18.66 21.39
C ASN A 72 15.05 19.48 21.67
N ASP A 73 15.81 19.15 22.72
CA ASP A 73 17.04 19.85 23.05
C ASP A 73 18.06 19.82 21.90
N ASN A 74 18.52 21.02 21.51
CA ASN A 74 19.43 21.17 20.38
C ASN A 74 20.83 20.59 20.66
N GLY A 75 21.27 20.53 21.93
CA GLY A 75 22.54 19.95 22.32
C GLY A 75 22.58 18.43 22.12
N ILE A 76 21.53 17.73 22.55
CA ILE A 76 21.39 16.27 22.35
C ILE A 76 21.36 15.95 20.85
N TRP A 77 20.54 16.65 20.07
CA TRP A 77 20.42 16.40 18.63
C TRP A 77 21.66 16.78 17.83
N LEU A 78 22.39 17.84 18.22
CA LEU A 78 23.67 18.16 17.58
C LEU A 78 24.71 17.07 17.82
N LYS A 79 24.74 16.49 19.03
CA LYS A 79 25.62 15.35 19.36
C LYS A 79 25.31 14.14 18.48
N ILE A 80 24.03 13.77 18.37
CA ILE A 80 23.55 12.67 17.50
C ILE A 80 23.90 12.95 16.03
N TYR A 81 23.60 14.16 15.55
CA TYR A 81 23.88 14.59 14.18
C TYR A 81 25.38 14.48 13.87
N SER A 82 26.22 14.98 14.77
CA SER A 82 27.67 14.93 14.64
C SER A 82 28.20 13.50 14.65
N SER A 83 27.72 12.63 15.55
CA SER A 83 28.18 11.23 15.61
C SER A 83 27.81 10.40 14.38
N CYS A 84 26.65 10.66 13.76
CA CYS A 84 26.19 9.89 12.60
C CYS A 84 26.81 10.35 11.27
N LEU A 85 27.32 11.59 11.20
CA LEU A 85 27.73 12.23 9.95
C LEU A 85 29.23 12.53 9.87
N GLN A 86 30.03 12.12 10.86
CA GLN A 86 31.47 12.06 10.66
C GLN A 86 31.77 11.07 9.52
N PRO A 87 32.53 11.47 8.49
CA PRO A 87 33.15 10.48 7.61
C PRO A 87 33.97 9.57 8.52
N LYS A 88 33.74 8.26 8.46
CA LYS A 88 34.77 7.31 8.91
C LYS A 88 36.03 7.73 8.16
N ARG A 89 37.00 8.32 8.86
CA ARG A 89 38.27 8.77 8.28
C ARG A 89 38.82 7.62 7.44
N THR A 90 38.62 7.69 6.13
CA THR A 90 39.43 6.94 5.20
C THR A 90 40.84 7.42 5.49
N ILE A 91 41.67 6.50 5.97
CA ILE A 91 43.10 6.70 6.15
C ILE A 91 43.64 6.97 4.74
N TRP A 92 43.62 8.24 4.32
CA TRP A 92 44.37 8.73 3.18
C TRP A 92 45.15 9.94 3.68
N LYS A 93 46.40 9.68 4.03
CA LYS A 93 47.42 10.71 4.21
C LYS A 93 47.58 11.41 2.86
N MET A 94 47.27 12.71 2.78
CA MET A 94 48.26 13.73 2.43
C MET A 94 47.65 15.14 2.41
N LYS A 95 48.37 16.02 3.11
CA LYS A 95 48.57 17.45 2.90
C LYS A 95 47.33 18.36 2.90
N SER A 96 47.10 18.91 4.08
CA SER A 96 46.83 20.34 4.34
C SER A 96 46.82 21.23 3.10
N GLU A 97 45.64 21.71 2.75
CA GLU A 97 45.43 23.11 2.37
C GLU A 97 44.03 23.51 2.85
N GLN A 98 43.97 24.73 3.36
CA GLN A 98 42.89 25.26 4.18
C GLN A 98 41.56 25.27 3.42
N THR A 99 40.56 24.59 3.96
CA THR A 99 39.17 24.93 3.69
C THR A 99 38.49 25.10 5.03
N GLU A 100 38.01 26.31 5.26
CA GLU A 100 37.46 26.83 6.50
C GLU A 100 36.51 25.84 7.20
N ALA A 101 37.01 25.21 8.26
CA ALA A 101 36.17 24.60 9.25
C ALA A 101 35.53 25.74 10.06
N VAL A 102 34.30 26.11 9.73
CA VAL A 102 33.49 26.97 10.60
C VAL A 102 33.43 26.33 11.98
N PRO A 103 33.94 26.99 13.05
CA PRO A 103 33.89 26.41 14.38
C PRO A 103 32.43 26.47 14.85
N LEU A 104 31.73 25.33 14.88
CA LEU A 104 30.45 25.20 15.59
C LEU A 104 30.71 25.27 17.11
N GLY A 105 31.00 26.48 17.60
CA GLY A 105 31.05 26.78 19.02
C GLY A 105 29.64 26.89 19.62
N CYS A 106 29.52 26.63 20.92
CA CYS A 106 28.28 26.66 21.70
C CYS A 106 27.44 27.94 21.55
N ALA A 107 28.01 29.04 21.06
CA ALA A 107 27.28 30.27 20.76
C ALA A 107 26.20 30.09 19.66
N ALA A 108 26.45 29.26 18.64
CA ALA A 108 25.50 29.01 17.55
C ALA A 108 24.33 28.07 17.93
N LEU A 109 24.35 27.48 19.14
CA LEU A 109 23.29 26.61 19.66
C LEU A 109 22.13 27.40 20.27
N HIS A 110 22.41 28.56 20.87
CA HIS A 110 21.41 29.36 21.60
C HIS A 110 20.52 30.22 20.68
N ASP A 111 20.99 30.58 19.48
CA ASP A 111 20.20 31.38 18.51
C ASP A 111 19.20 30.54 17.70
N LYS A 112 19.24 29.21 17.82
CA LYS A 112 18.38 28.32 17.03
C LYS A 112 17.16 27.89 17.83
N LYS A 113 15.99 27.92 17.17
CA LYS A 113 14.72 27.41 17.75
C LYS A 113 14.90 25.97 18.28
N PRO A 114 14.24 25.60 19.40
CA PRO A 114 14.24 24.23 19.89
C PRO A 114 13.84 23.24 18.80
N GLY A 115 14.52 22.08 18.75
CA GLY A 115 14.29 21.04 17.75
C GLY A 115 14.82 21.36 16.34
N TYR A 116 15.63 22.40 16.15
CA TYR A 116 16.28 22.67 14.87
C TYR A 116 17.12 21.48 14.40
N TRP A 117 18.04 21.00 15.25
CA TRP A 117 18.95 19.91 14.87
C TRP A 117 18.22 18.57 14.70
N LYS A 118 17.11 18.37 15.42
CA LYS A 118 16.18 17.25 15.20
C LYS A 118 15.63 17.25 13.78
N LYS A 119 15.13 18.40 13.32
CA LYS A 119 14.58 18.55 11.96
C LYS A 119 15.65 18.31 10.90
N GLU A 120 16.83 18.92 11.04
CA GLU A 120 17.95 18.74 10.13
C GLU A 120 18.41 17.28 10.06
N TYR A 121 18.51 16.60 11.21
CA TYR A 121 18.87 15.19 11.27
C TYR A 121 17.85 14.31 10.53
N ILE A 122 16.56 14.48 10.82
CA ILE A 122 15.48 13.70 10.18
C ILE A 122 15.45 13.96 8.67
N LEU A 123 15.56 15.22 8.26
CA LEU A 123 15.57 15.61 6.84
C LEU A 123 16.73 14.93 6.10
N LYS A 124 17.94 14.99 6.65
CA LYS A 124 19.14 14.41 6.03
C LYS A 124 19.08 12.88 5.98
N GLN A 125 18.63 12.23 7.04
CA GLN A 125 18.46 10.77 7.04
C GLN A 125 17.40 10.33 6.03
N THR A 126 16.26 11.03 6.00
CA THR A 126 15.18 10.76 5.04
C THR A 126 15.68 10.93 3.61
N ALA A 127 16.45 11.99 3.33
CA ALA A 127 17.02 12.22 2.00
C ALA A 127 18.01 11.11 1.61
N ALA A 128 18.92 10.71 2.50
CA ALA A 128 19.88 9.65 2.24
C ALA A 128 19.20 8.29 1.94
N VAL A 129 18.18 7.94 2.72
CA VAL A 129 17.37 6.73 2.52
C VAL A 129 16.64 6.79 1.17
N LYS A 130 15.96 7.90 0.87
CA LYS A 130 15.27 8.10 -0.40
C LYS A 130 16.21 7.93 -1.58
N THR A 131 17.36 8.61 -1.57
CA THR A 131 18.36 8.50 -2.64
C THR A 131 18.81 7.07 -2.83
N ARG A 132 19.13 6.33 -1.76
CA ARG A 132 19.55 4.92 -1.89
C ARG A 132 18.47 4.02 -2.46
N ILE A 133 17.22 4.17 -2.01
CA ILE A 133 16.11 3.36 -2.50
C ILE A 133 15.85 3.65 -3.98
N MET A 134 15.89 4.91 -4.39
CA MET A 134 15.73 5.29 -5.80
C MET A 134 16.87 4.78 -6.68
N GLN A 135 18.11 4.71 -6.16
CA GLN A 135 19.21 4.06 -6.87
C GLN A 135 18.99 2.55 -7.06
N LEU A 136 18.31 1.88 -6.12
CA LEU A 136 17.94 0.47 -6.27
C LEU A 136 16.77 0.25 -7.24
N ALA A 137 15.89 1.24 -7.38
CA ALA A 137 14.77 1.22 -8.32
C ALA A 137 15.19 1.57 -9.77
N LYS A 138 16.33 2.24 -9.95
CA LYS A 138 16.82 2.70 -11.25
C LYS A 138 17.03 1.60 -12.31
N PRO A 139 17.56 0.41 -11.99
CA PRO A 139 17.71 -0.65 -12.99
C PRO A 139 16.34 -1.19 -13.40
N LEU A 140 15.96 -0.96 -14.66
CA LEU A 140 14.73 -1.45 -15.26
C LEU A 140 14.95 -2.80 -15.95
N ASP A 141 13.93 -3.64 -15.88
CA ASP A 141 13.89 -4.91 -16.57
C ASP A 141 13.67 -4.66 -18.07
N PRO A 142 14.52 -5.17 -18.97
CA PRO A 142 14.42 -4.88 -20.41
C PRO A 142 13.12 -5.35 -21.08
N TYR A 143 12.39 -6.27 -20.47
CA TYR A 143 11.17 -6.86 -21.03
C TYR A 143 9.90 -6.25 -20.46
N THR A 144 9.96 -5.68 -19.26
CA THR A 144 8.81 -5.11 -18.55
C THR A 144 8.95 -3.63 -18.24
N GLY A 145 10.09 -2.98 -18.49
CA GLY A 145 10.31 -1.57 -18.16
C GLY A 145 10.09 -1.23 -16.68
N LEU A 146 10.07 -2.24 -15.80
CA LEU A 146 9.80 -2.13 -14.37
C LEU A 146 11.07 -2.32 -13.55
N PRO A 147 11.18 -1.76 -12.33
CA PRO A 147 12.37 -1.93 -11.52
C PRO A 147 12.70 -3.40 -11.20
N CYS A 148 13.88 -3.89 -11.61
CA CYS A 148 14.30 -5.29 -11.45
C CYS A 148 14.36 -5.74 -9.98
N LYS A 149 14.61 -4.79 -9.08
CA LYS A 149 14.93 -5.06 -7.66
C LYS A 149 13.81 -4.64 -6.71
N ASN A 150 12.57 -4.53 -7.18
CA ASN A 150 11.43 -4.12 -6.35
C ASN A 150 11.34 -4.86 -5.01
N LYS A 151 11.35 -6.20 -5.04
CA LYS A 151 11.27 -7.00 -3.80
C LYS A 151 12.43 -6.75 -2.84
N VAL A 152 13.63 -6.47 -3.36
CA VAL A 152 14.82 -6.18 -2.56
C VAL A 152 14.73 -4.76 -1.99
N ALA A 153 14.35 -3.78 -2.81
CA ALA A 153 14.14 -2.39 -2.41
C ALA A 153 13.05 -2.26 -1.33
N MET A 154 11.94 -3.01 -1.46
CA MET A 154 10.87 -3.07 -0.46
C MET A 154 11.37 -3.63 0.88
N LYS A 155 12.15 -4.71 0.85
CA LYS A 155 12.74 -5.29 2.07
C LYS A 155 13.73 -4.35 2.74
N LEU A 156 14.64 -3.75 1.96
CA LEU A 156 15.67 -2.85 2.49
C LEU A 156 15.10 -1.52 3.02
N SER A 157 13.99 -1.06 2.45
CA SER A 157 13.28 0.13 2.93
C SER A 157 12.38 -0.13 4.14
N GLY A 158 12.23 -1.40 4.54
CA GLY A 158 11.23 -1.78 5.55
C GLY A 158 9.81 -1.41 5.13
N LEU A 159 9.55 -1.35 3.82
CA LEU A 159 8.25 -0.97 3.30
C LEU A 159 7.20 -2.04 3.65
N SER A 160 6.13 -1.58 4.26
CA SER A 160 4.91 -2.33 4.52
C SER A 160 3.70 -1.51 4.08
N TRP A 161 2.52 -2.13 4.04
CA TRP A 161 1.29 -1.44 3.70
C TRP A 161 0.24 -1.66 4.77
N ILE A 162 -0.50 -0.60 5.06
CA ILE A 162 -1.61 -0.63 6.00
C ILE A 162 -2.84 -0.02 5.33
N ILE A 163 -4.01 -0.43 5.78
CA ILE A 163 -5.26 0.24 5.45
C ILE A 163 -5.84 0.89 6.70
N VAL A 164 -6.42 2.07 6.53
CA VAL A 164 -7.14 2.80 7.58
C VAL A 164 -8.57 2.98 7.10
N LEU A 165 -9.50 2.34 7.79
CA LEU A 165 -10.93 2.49 7.60
C LEU A 165 -11.42 3.62 8.50
N LYS A 166 -12.14 4.59 7.94
CA LYS A 166 -12.74 5.67 8.70
C LYS A 166 -14.25 5.52 8.69
N ASP A 167 -14.83 5.59 9.88
CA ASP A 167 -16.26 5.57 10.10
C ASP A 167 -16.88 6.94 9.80
N LYS A 168 -18.19 6.97 9.53
CA LYS A 168 -18.99 8.20 9.42
C LYS A 168 -18.88 9.10 10.67
N ASN A 169 -18.62 8.49 11.83
CA ASN A 169 -18.42 9.17 13.11
C ASN A 169 -16.97 9.67 13.33
N GLY A 170 -16.07 9.47 12.36
CA GLY A 170 -14.67 9.88 12.43
C GLY A 170 -13.74 8.92 13.18
N LYS A 171 -14.23 7.79 13.67
CA LYS A 171 -13.40 6.74 14.27
C LYS A 171 -12.56 6.04 13.20
N GLU A 172 -11.28 5.80 13.48
CA GLU A 172 -10.36 5.12 12.57
C GLU A 172 -10.04 3.71 13.06
N HIS A 173 -10.05 2.75 12.13
CA HIS A 173 -9.67 1.35 12.36
C HIS A 173 -8.49 1.02 11.45
N VAL A 174 -7.35 0.69 12.06
CA VAL A 174 -6.09 0.43 11.34
C VAL A 174 -5.86 -1.07 11.21
N MET A 175 -5.61 -1.55 10.00
CA MET A 175 -5.24 -2.94 9.73
C MET A 175 -3.79 -3.01 9.23
N GLU A 176 -2.90 -3.55 10.08
CA GLU A 176 -1.47 -3.65 9.76
C GLU A 176 -1.05 -5.01 9.20
N LYS A 177 -1.68 -6.09 9.68
CA LYS A 177 -1.30 -7.46 9.29
C LYS A 177 -1.83 -7.74 7.89
N ALA A 178 -0.91 -7.85 6.94
CA ALA A 178 -1.22 -8.13 5.54
C ALA A 178 -0.48 -9.38 5.03
N ASN A 179 -1.15 -10.17 4.21
CA ASN A 179 -0.54 -11.26 3.45
C ASN A 179 -0.16 -10.74 2.06
N LEU A 180 1.11 -10.88 1.68
CA LEU A 180 1.68 -10.35 0.45
C LEU A 180 1.90 -11.48 -0.57
N SER A 181 1.37 -11.32 -1.76
CA SER A 181 1.64 -12.17 -2.92
C SER A 181 2.33 -11.35 -4.00
N PHE A 182 3.63 -11.59 -4.20
CA PHE A 182 4.43 -10.90 -5.21
C PHE A 182 4.21 -11.55 -6.57
N LYS A 183 3.84 -10.74 -7.56
CA LYS A 183 3.73 -11.11 -8.97
C LYS A 183 4.85 -10.48 -9.77
N HIS A 184 4.86 -10.71 -11.08
CA HIS A 184 5.91 -10.23 -11.94
C HIS A 184 5.84 -8.72 -12.15
N THR A 185 4.62 -8.19 -12.34
CA THR A 185 4.39 -6.76 -12.56
C THR A 185 3.65 -6.04 -11.44
N SER A 186 3.19 -6.78 -10.43
CA SER A 186 2.41 -6.23 -9.33
C SER A 186 2.67 -6.94 -8.00
N VAL A 187 2.15 -6.35 -6.92
CA VAL A 187 2.00 -7.00 -5.63
C VAL A 187 0.53 -7.00 -5.23
N THR A 188 0.02 -8.17 -4.86
CA THR A 188 -1.31 -8.32 -4.29
C THR A 188 -1.20 -8.39 -2.77
N ILE A 189 -1.99 -7.57 -2.09
CA ILE A 189 -1.99 -7.41 -0.64
C ILE A 189 -3.37 -7.79 -0.12
N LEU A 190 -3.43 -8.72 0.82
CA LEU A 190 -4.67 -9.21 1.43
C LEU A 190 -4.67 -8.89 2.92
N TRP A 191 -5.67 -8.14 3.36
CA TRP A 191 -5.99 -7.94 4.77
C TRP A 191 -7.24 -8.74 5.13
N TYR A 192 -7.16 -9.47 6.24
CA TYR A 192 -8.28 -10.16 6.87
C TYR A 192 -8.10 -10.05 8.39
N SER A 193 -9.21 -10.00 9.11
CA SER A 193 -9.26 -9.81 10.56
C SER A 193 -10.57 -10.39 11.09
N THR A 194 -10.63 -10.69 12.38
CA THR A 194 -11.90 -10.99 13.06
C THR A 194 -12.64 -9.71 13.48
N ASN A 195 -11.93 -8.58 13.56
CA ASN A 195 -12.45 -7.32 14.07
C ASN A 195 -12.56 -6.29 12.94
N TRP A 196 -13.51 -6.49 12.02
CA TRP A 196 -13.84 -5.51 10.99
C TRP A 196 -15.00 -4.61 11.45
N PRO A 197 -14.98 -3.30 11.12
CA PRO A 197 -16.18 -2.49 11.24
C PRO A 197 -17.24 -2.96 10.23
N CYS A 198 -18.51 -2.79 10.59
CA CYS A 198 -19.62 -3.01 9.67
C CYS A 198 -19.54 -2.03 8.50
N LEU A 199 -19.78 -2.51 7.28
CA LEU A 199 -19.63 -1.70 6.06
C LEU A 199 -20.54 -0.47 6.07
N ASP A 200 -21.74 -0.57 6.65
CA ASP A 200 -22.72 0.51 6.71
C ASP A 200 -22.23 1.73 7.49
N VAL A 201 -21.25 1.53 8.39
CA VAL A 201 -20.66 2.58 9.22
C VAL A 201 -19.41 3.19 8.55
N VAL A 202 -18.74 2.44 7.69
CA VAL A 202 -17.49 2.87 7.03
C VAL A 202 -17.80 3.86 5.92
N SER A 203 -17.11 5.00 5.92
CA SER A 203 -17.22 6.00 4.86
C SER A 203 -16.09 5.92 3.84
N THR A 204 -14.85 5.73 4.32
CA THR A 204 -13.66 5.80 3.48
C THR A 204 -12.61 4.79 3.89
N LEU A 205 -11.86 4.30 2.91
CA LEU A 205 -10.67 3.47 3.09
C LEU A 205 -9.46 4.22 2.53
N LYS A 206 -8.40 4.36 3.35
CA LYS A 206 -7.13 4.93 2.93
C LYS A 206 -6.05 3.87 2.93
N LEU A 207 -5.32 3.76 1.83
CA LEU A 207 -4.19 2.85 1.69
C LEU A 207 -2.89 3.63 1.86
N PHE A 208 -2.03 3.16 2.76
CA PHE A 208 -0.75 3.79 3.05
C PHE A 208 0.43 2.85 2.79
N GLY A 209 1.48 3.40 2.19
CA GLY A 209 2.83 2.87 2.30
C GLY A 209 3.45 3.31 3.61
N VAL A 210 4.06 2.38 4.33
CA VAL A 210 4.62 2.59 5.67
C VAL A 210 6.09 2.23 5.66
N THR A 211 6.93 3.21 5.98
CA THR A 211 8.38 3.04 6.10
C THR A 211 8.87 3.53 7.45
N PRO A 212 9.91 2.93 8.05
CA PRO A 212 10.54 3.48 9.24
C PRO A 212 11.07 4.89 8.97
N LEU A 213 10.88 5.81 9.93
CA LEU A 213 11.37 7.19 9.80
C LEU A 213 12.89 7.26 9.79
N LEU A 214 13.53 6.42 10.61
CA LEU A 214 14.97 6.27 10.71
C LEU A 214 15.31 4.81 10.40
N LEU A 215 15.88 4.56 9.22
CA LEU A 215 16.35 3.24 8.81
C LEU A 215 17.80 3.06 9.28
N ASP A 216 18.00 2.23 10.30
CA ASP A 216 19.30 1.63 10.56
C ASP A 216 19.42 0.35 9.73
N LEU A 217 20.29 0.36 8.72
CA LEU A 217 20.47 -0.81 7.83
C LEU A 217 21.12 -2.00 8.54
N ASN A 218 21.69 -1.81 9.72
CA ASN A 218 22.34 -2.88 10.48
C ASN A 218 21.36 -3.57 11.46
N MET A 219 20.16 -3.04 11.63
CA MET A 219 19.17 -3.56 12.56
C MET A 219 17.84 -3.77 11.84
N PRO A 220 17.10 -4.86 12.11
CA PRO A 220 15.75 -5.00 11.58
C PRO A 220 14.88 -3.82 12.06
N PRO A 221 13.98 -3.31 11.20
CA PRO A 221 13.11 -2.21 11.56
C PRO A 221 12.26 -2.58 12.79
N ASN A 222 12.30 -1.73 13.82
CA ASN A 222 11.48 -1.92 15.01
C ASN A 222 10.00 -1.76 14.63
N LYS A 223 9.20 -2.80 14.89
CA LYS A 223 7.76 -2.78 14.62
C LYS A 223 7.07 -1.58 15.29
N ASN A 224 7.50 -1.15 16.47
CA ASN A 224 6.85 -0.05 17.19
C ASN A 224 7.61 1.28 17.08
N GLY A 225 8.58 1.37 16.16
CA GLY A 225 9.35 2.60 15.95
C GLY A 225 8.56 3.69 15.23
N PRO A 226 9.07 4.94 15.20
CA PRO A 226 8.46 6.02 14.45
C PRO A 226 8.41 5.66 12.97
N ARG A 227 7.21 5.72 12.39
CA ARG A 227 6.96 5.38 10.99
C ARG A 227 6.51 6.61 10.21
N ARG A 228 6.86 6.64 8.93
CA ARG A 228 6.33 7.57 7.94
C ARG A 228 5.21 6.88 7.18
N LEU A 229 4.10 7.59 7.02
CA LEU A 229 2.97 7.19 6.19
C LEU A 229 2.99 7.98 4.89
N SER A 230 2.79 7.28 3.77
CA SER A 230 2.61 7.85 2.44
C SER A 230 1.28 7.37 1.88
N LEU A 231 0.34 8.28 1.63
CA LEU A 231 -0.97 7.96 1.07
C LEU A 231 -0.79 7.50 -0.38
N ILE A 232 -1.25 6.29 -0.68
CA ILE A 232 -1.17 5.68 -2.03
C ILE A 232 -2.48 5.85 -2.79
N ALA A 233 -3.61 5.68 -2.09
CA ALA A 233 -4.95 5.79 -2.64
C ALA A 233 -5.96 6.02 -1.52
N GLU A 234 -7.05 6.70 -1.85
CA GLU A 234 -8.22 6.92 -1.01
C GLU A 234 -9.47 6.48 -1.76
N TYR A 235 -10.31 5.70 -1.09
CA TYR A 235 -11.51 5.10 -1.67
C TYR A 235 -12.73 5.52 -0.85
N HIS A 236 -13.78 5.92 -1.53
CA HIS A 236 -15.08 6.16 -0.93
C HIS A 236 -15.87 4.86 -0.93
N LEU A 237 -16.24 4.38 0.27
CA LEU A 237 -16.94 3.11 0.46
C LEU A 237 -18.41 3.29 0.87
N ALA A 238 -18.85 4.54 1.06
CA ALA A 238 -20.24 4.82 1.36
C ALA A 238 -21.14 4.26 0.25
N ASN A 239 -22.13 3.46 0.63
CA ASN A 239 -23.14 2.85 -0.24
C ASN A 239 -22.57 1.88 -1.30
N LEU A 240 -21.40 1.28 -1.05
CA LEU A 240 -20.74 0.36 -1.99
C LEU A 240 -21.67 -0.73 -2.55
N THR A 241 -22.50 -1.33 -1.69
CA THR A 241 -23.45 -2.40 -2.07
C THR A 241 -24.63 -1.89 -2.90
N GLU A 242 -24.97 -0.61 -2.80
CA GLU A 242 -26.05 0.02 -3.55
C GLU A 242 -25.55 0.62 -4.88
N SER A 243 -24.34 1.17 -4.88
CA SER A 243 -23.77 1.91 -6.01
C SER A 243 -22.97 1.07 -7.00
N SER A 244 -22.53 -0.12 -6.60
CA SER A 244 -21.58 -0.93 -7.38
C SER A 244 -22.09 -2.33 -7.64
N VAL A 245 -21.93 -2.78 -8.89
CA VAL A 245 -22.27 -4.15 -9.30
C VAL A 245 -21.23 -5.10 -8.70
N ALA A 246 -21.71 -6.21 -8.14
CA ALA A 246 -20.83 -7.23 -7.62
C ALA A 246 -20.02 -7.88 -8.76
N VAL A 247 -18.71 -7.98 -8.54
CA VAL A 247 -17.76 -8.55 -9.49
C VAL A 247 -17.92 -10.06 -9.56
N GLY A 248 -18.24 -10.70 -8.44
CA GLY A 248 -18.48 -12.14 -8.38
C GLY A 248 -18.85 -12.58 -6.97
N ALA A 249 -19.22 -13.84 -6.82
CA ALA A 249 -19.57 -14.40 -5.52
C ALA A 249 -19.26 -15.89 -5.44
N ASP A 250 -19.01 -16.40 -4.24
CA ASP A 250 -19.02 -17.84 -3.96
C ASP A 250 -20.10 -18.19 -2.92
N GLY A 251 -20.02 -19.36 -2.29
CA GLY A 251 -21.00 -19.78 -1.29
C GLY A 251 -21.06 -18.88 -0.05
N LEU A 252 -19.98 -18.16 0.28
CA LEU A 252 -19.84 -17.41 1.53
C LEU A 252 -19.72 -15.91 1.34
N VAL A 253 -19.02 -15.46 0.30
CA VAL A 253 -18.70 -14.04 0.08
C VAL A 253 -19.22 -13.52 -1.25
N GLN A 254 -19.43 -12.20 -1.29
CA GLN A 254 -19.69 -11.42 -2.49
C GLN A 254 -18.56 -10.38 -2.64
N LEU A 255 -18.08 -10.20 -3.87
CA LEU A 255 -16.94 -9.34 -4.18
C LEU A 255 -17.40 -8.04 -4.84
N PHE A 256 -16.80 -6.93 -4.41
CA PHE A 256 -17.01 -5.60 -4.96
C PHE A 256 -15.66 -4.99 -5.34
N SER A 257 -15.51 -4.50 -6.57
CA SER A 257 -14.31 -3.78 -7.00
C SER A 257 -14.52 -2.28 -6.88
N VAL A 258 -13.45 -1.60 -6.47
CA VAL A 258 -13.38 -0.14 -6.46
C VAL A 258 -12.06 0.24 -7.11
N ASN A 259 -12.11 1.17 -8.06
CA ASN A 259 -10.90 1.63 -8.73
C ASN A 259 -10.15 2.65 -7.86
N PRO A 260 -8.80 2.64 -7.89
CA PRO A 260 -7.93 1.71 -8.62
C PRO A 260 -7.60 0.42 -7.83
N GLY A 261 -7.92 -0.76 -8.40
CA GLY A 261 -7.32 -2.04 -7.96
C GLY A 261 -7.72 -2.56 -6.57
N LEU A 262 -8.73 -1.96 -5.91
CA LEU A 262 -9.29 -2.40 -4.64
C LEU A 262 -10.40 -3.43 -4.88
N LEU A 263 -10.41 -4.46 -4.05
CA LEU A 263 -11.43 -5.49 -4.03
C LEU A 263 -11.84 -5.76 -2.57
N ILE A 264 -13.14 -5.73 -2.30
CA ILE A 264 -13.70 -5.96 -0.98
C ILE A 264 -14.56 -7.21 -1.04
N GLY A 265 -14.27 -8.18 -0.18
CA GLY A 265 -15.12 -9.35 0.03
C GLY A 265 -16.04 -9.12 1.22
N ILE A 266 -17.34 -9.30 1.03
CA ILE A 266 -18.38 -9.12 2.07
C ILE A 266 -19.04 -10.47 2.34
N TRP A 267 -19.28 -10.80 3.60
CA TRP A 267 -20.06 -11.97 3.99
C TRP A 267 -21.52 -11.83 3.56
N LYS A 268 -22.05 -12.83 2.84
CA LYS A 268 -23.44 -12.82 2.35
C LYS A 268 -24.48 -12.75 3.47
N GLU A 269 -24.18 -13.30 4.64
CA GLU A 269 -25.13 -13.37 5.76
C GLU A 269 -25.19 -12.09 6.60
N LYS A 270 -24.10 -11.30 6.65
CA LYS A 270 -23.92 -10.26 7.70
C LYS A 270 -23.55 -8.86 7.22
N ASN A 271 -23.44 -8.61 5.91
CA ASN A 271 -22.97 -7.32 5.36
C ASN A 271 -21.68 -6.79 6.04
N GLU A 272 -20.86 -7.73 6.52
CA GLU A 272 -19.60 -7.47 7.22
C GLU A 272 -18.45 -7.73 6.25
N ILE A 273 -17.38 -6.94 6.37
CA ILE A 273 -16.17 -7.14 5.57
C ILE A 273 -15.52 -8.47 5.99
N ALA A 274 -15.34 -9.37 5.03
CA ALA A 274 -14.57 -10.60 5.20
C ALA A 274 -13.08 -10.32 5.05
N PHE A 275 -12.72 -9.67 3.94
CA PHE A 275 -11.36 -9.31 3.61
C PHE A 275 -11.32 -8.12 2.66
N VAL A 276 -10.17 -7.46 2.64
CA VAL A 276 -9.82 -6.43 1.67
C VAL A 276 -8.60 -6.88 0.90
N MET A 277 -8.67 -6.84 -0.42
CA MET A 277 -7.56 -7.17 -1.31
C MET A 277 -7.24 -5.98 -2.20
N VAL A 278 -5.98 -5.60 -2.31
CA VAL A 278 -5.52 -4.57 -3.24
C VAL A 278 -4.43 -5.14 -4.12
N SER A 279 -4.49 -4.85 -5.41
CA SER A 279 -3.40 -5.16 -6.33
C SER A 279 -2.72 -3.88 -6.79
N LEU A 280 -1.42 -3.77 -6.53
CA LEU A 280 -0.61 -2.58 -6.83
C LEU A 280 0.40 -2.90 -7.92
N HIS A 281 0.28 -2.23 -9.07
CA HIS A 281 1.27 -2.31 -10.15
C HIS A 281 2.61 -1.74 -9.69
N TYR A 282 3.72 -2.32 -10.12
CA TYR A 282 5.07 -1.90 -9.70
C TYR A 282 5.51 -0.56 -10.29
N HIS A 283 4.88 -0.12 -11.38
CA HIS A 283 5.15 1.20 -11.95
C HIS A 283 4.93 2.28 -10.90
N GLN A 284 6.01 3.00 -10.57
CA GLN A 284 6.06 4.07 -9.56
C GLN A 284 5.61 3.67 -8.14
N LEU A 285 5.56 2.37 -7.81
CA LEU A 285 5.03 1.92 -6.52
C LEU A 285 5.91 2.36 -5.35
N LEU A 286 7.23 2.30 -5.51
CA LEU A 286 8.17 2.70 -4.47
C LEU A 286 8.08 4.21 -4.19
N GLU A 287 7.99 5.00 -5.26
CA GLU A 287 7.82 6.45 -5.22
C GLU A 287 6.52 6.81 -4.49
N ARG A 288 5.40 6.20 -4.90
CA ARG A 288 4.09 6.39 -4.26
C ARG A 288 4.09 5.99 -2.79
N SER A 289 4.85 4.96 -2.43
CA SER A 289 4.91 4.44 -1.07
C SER A 289 5.87 5.20 -0.14
N ILE A 290 6.82 5.99 -0.67
CA ILE A 290 7.92 6.58 0.12
C ILE A 290 7.98 8.10 0.00
N LEU A 291 7.71 8.64 -1.19
CA LEU A 291 7.85 10.08 -1.47
C LEU A 291 6.60 10.87 -1.08
N GLY A 292 5.46 10.20 -0.98
CA GLY A 292 4.20 10.79 -0.54
C GLY A 292 4.21 11.30 0.91
N SER A 293 3.07 11.83 1.33
CA SER A 293 2.80 12.27 2.69
C SER A 293 1.57 11.56 3.24
N ALA A 294 1.28 11.72 4.53
CA ALA A 294 0.11 11.10 5.15
C ALA A 294 -1.24 11.66 4.66
N THR A 295 -1.24 12.83 4.01
CA THR A 295 -2.47 13.53 3.59
C THR A 295 -2.55 13.75 2.09
N VAL A 296 -1.41 13.77 1.39
CA VAL A 296 -1.31 14.06 -0.04
C VAL A 296 -0.59 12.90 -0.73
N GLN A 297 -1.24 12.36 -1.77
CA GLN A 297 -0.68 11.34 -2.64
C GLN A 297 0.54 11.88 -3.39
N TYR A 298 1.49 11.01 -3.69
CA TYR A 298 2.61 11.37 -4.54
C TYR A 298 2.13 11.56 -5.98
N ALA A 299 2.38 12.73 -6.55
CA ALA A 299 2.22 12.99 -7.97
C ALA A 299 3.59 12.96 -8.64
N PRO A 300 3.79 12.13 -9.68
CA PRO A 300 5.02 12.18 -10.47
C PRO A 300 5.13 13.53 -11.19
N PRO A 301 6.35 13.96 -11.53
CA PRO A 301 6.53 15.15 -12.37
C PRO A 301 5.76 14.97 -13.70
N PRO A 302 5.15 16.04 -14.23
CA PRO A 302 4.42 15.96 -15.48
C PRO A 302 5.34 15.48 -16.60
N ASN A 303 4.82 14.60 -17.46
CA ASN A 303 5.56 14.16 -18.64
C ASN A 303 5.91 15.38 -19.48
N LYS A 304 7.14 15.45 -19.98
CA LYS A 304 7.52 16.44 -20.98
C LYS A 304 7.22 15.80 -22.33
N PRO A 305 6.29 16.37 -23.12
CA PRO A 305 5.97 15.78 -24.39
C PRO A 305 7.23 15.65 -25.24
N VAL A 306 7.51 14.43 -25.69
CA VAL A 306 8.52 14.20 -26.72
C VAL A 306 7.81 14.53 -28.01
N LEU A 307 8.23 15.61 -28.69
CA LEU A 307 7.64 16.00 -29.95
C LEU A 307 7.79 14.86 -30.94
N ASP A 308 6.65 14.29 -31.27
CA ASP A 308 6.52 13.22 -32.24
C ASP A 308 6.84 13.80 -33.64
N ASP A 309 7.89 13.28 -34.28
CA ASP A 309 8.23 13.59 -35.67
C ASP A 309 7.52 12.64 -36.66
N ILE A 310 6.69 11.72 -36.14
CA ILE A 310 5.94 10.77 -36.94
C ILE A 310 4.84 11.49 -37.72
N ASP A 311 4.81 11.20 -39.02
CA ASP A 311 3.74 11.62 -39.91
C ASP A 311 2.38 11.15 -39.36
N PRO A 312 1.42 12.06 -39.10
CA PRO A 312 0.07 11.71 -38.66
C PRO A 312 -0.65 10.70 -39.56
N GLU A 313 -0.22 10.52 -40.82
CA GLU A 313 -0.71 9.50 -41.75
C GLU A 313 -0.16 8.09 -41.46
N TYR A 314 1.04 7.96 -40.89
CA TYR A 314 1.68 6.66 -40.60
C TYR A 314 1.14 6.00 -39.31
N GLY A 315 0.60 6.81 -38.39
CA GLY A 315 -0.05 6.34 -37.16
C GLY A 315 0.93 5.86 -36.08
N LEU A 316 0.40 5.72 -34.87
CA LEU A 316 1.16 5.28 -33.69
C LEU A 316 1.61 3.82 -33.83
N HIS A 317 2.90 3.56 -33.74
CA HIS A 317 3.51 2.23 -33.97
C HIS A 317 4.52 1.85 -32.89
N ASP A 318 5.02 0.61 -32.97
CA ASP A 318 6.03 0.03 -32.07
C ASP A 318 5.71 0.01 -30.57
N TYR A 319 4.42 0.11 -30.24
CA TYR A 319 3.95 -0.12 -28.89
C TYR A 319 4.20 -1.57 -28.48
N SER A 320 4.57 -1.76 -27.23
CA SER A 320 4.75 -3.09 -26.63
C SER A 320 3.80 -3.25 -25.45
N LEU A 321 3.17 -4.40 -25.32
CA LEU A 321 2.28 -4.73 -24.22
C LEU A 321 2.86 -5.86 -23.39
N HIS A 322 2.94 -5.67 -22.09
CA HIS A 322 3.05 -6.76 -21.12
C HIS A 322 1.71 -6.97 -20.40
N LEU A 323 1.21 -8.19 -20.43
CA LEU A 323 -0.06 -8.60 -19.82
C LEU A 323 0.16 -9.78 -18.88
N GLU A 324 -0.30 -9.64 -17.65
CA GLU A 324 -0.33 -10.72 -16.66
C GLU A 324 -1.75 -10.89 -16.12
N MET A 325 -2.33 -12.08 -16.29
CA MET A 325 -3.60 -12.47 -15.70
C MET A 325 -3.33 -13.48 -14.59
N HIS A 326 -3.85 -13.24 -13.39
CA HIS A 326 -3.54 -14.11 -12.26
C HIS A 326 -4.65 -14.13 -11.21
N GLY A 327 -4.75 -15.25 -10.50
CA GLY A 327 -5.42 -15.33 -9.20
C GLY A 327 -4.46 -14.92 -8.08
N ARG A 328 -4.85 -15.14 -6.83
CA ARG A 328 -3.95 -14.85 -5.70
C ARG A 328 -2.74 -15.78 -5.68
N SER A 329 -2.95 -17.07 -5.93
CA SER A 329 -1.94 -18.14 -5.82
C SER A 329 -1.39 -18.63 -7.17
N CYS A 330 -2.12 -18.44 -8.27
CA CYS A 330 -1.77 -18.95 -9.60
C CYS A 330 -1.69 -17.81 -10.63
N THR A 331 -0.86 -18.00 -11.66
CA THR A 331 -0.79 -17.12 -12.84
C THR A 331 -1.37 -17.89 -14.02
N TYR A 332 -2.32 -17.27 -14.72
CA TYR A 332 -3.08 -17.88 -15.80
C TYR A 332 -2.47 -17.58 -17.17
N LEU A 333 -2.00 -16.34 -17.33
CA LEU A 333 -1.32 -15.88 -18.53
C LEU A 333 -0.23 -14.91 -18.15
N ARG A 334 0.88 -15.03 -18.85
CA ARG A 334 1.89 -13.99 -18.96
C ARG A 334 2.29 -13.89 -20.42
N GLY A 335 2.12 -12.73 -21.01
CA GLY A 335 2.43 -12.49 -22.41
C GLY A 335 3.08 -11.13 -22.61
N THR A 336 4.11 -11.09 -23.45
CA THR A 336 4.67 -9.85 -23.99
C THR A 336 4.38 -9.82 -25.48
N PHE A 337 3.76 -8.74 -25.94
CA PHE A 337 3.39 -8.51 -27.34
C PHE A 337 4.13 -7.27 -27.81
N ARG A 338 4.71 -7.33 -29.01
CA ARG A 338 5.54 -6.27 -29.57
C ARG A 338 4.96 -5.82 -30.90
N ASN A 339 5.39 -4.65 -31.36
CA ASN A 339 5.05 -4.07 -32.65
C ASN A 339 3.53 -3.89 -32.80
N LEU A 340 2.89 -3.43 -31.72
CA LEU A 340 1.50 -3.01 -31.77
C LEU A 340 1.44 -1.66 -32.47
N PHE A 341 0.50 -1.53 -33.40
CA PHE A 341 0.33 -0.32 -34.19
C PHE A 341 -1.16 0.01 -34.32
N CYS A 342 -1.42 1.29 -34.55
CA CYS A 342 -2.74 1.81 -34.89
C CYS A 342 -2.62 2.69 -36.13
N ARG A 343 -3.50 2.47 -37.10
CA ARG A 343 -3.61 3.34 -38.28
C ARG A 343 -4.61 4.45 -38.00
N LYS A 344 -4.54 5.54 -38.77
CA LYS A 344 -5.49 6.68 -38.68
C LYS A 344 -6.95 6.26 -38.75
N GLY A 345 -7.29 5.28 -39.61
CA GLY A 345 -8.66 4.76 -39.74
C GLY A 345 -9.15 3.92 -38.54
N ASP A 346 -8.25 3.51 -37.65
CA ASP A 346 -8.58 2.78 -36.41
C ASP A 346 -8.81 3.73 -35.22
N ILE A 347 -8.63 5.05 -35.41
CA ILE A 347 -8.93 6.08 -34.41
C ILE A 347 -10.40 6.47 -34.57
N ALA A 348 -11.20 6.20 -33.53
CA ALA A 348 -12.62 6.51 -33.54
C ALA A 348 -13.14 6.77 -32.14
N ASN A 349 -14.14 7.65 -32.03
CA ASN A 349 -14.84 7.97 -30.78
C ASN A 349 -13.91 8.41 -29.64
N GLY A 350 -12.82 9.12 -29.97
CA GLY A 350 -11.83 9.58 -28.99
C GLY A 350 -10.89 8.48 -28.47
N TYR A 351 -10.88 7.30 -29.09
CA TYR A 351 -9.98 6.21 -28.73
C TYR A 351 -9.15 5.73 -29.91
N LEU A 352 -7.92 5.34 -29.59
CA LEU A 352 -6.97 4.69 -30.46
C LEU A 352 -6.99 3.18 -30.22
N ARG A 353 -7.17 2.38 -31.27
CA ARG A 353 -7.39 0.92 -31.16
C ARG A 353 -6.13 0.13 -31.47
N LEU A 354 -5.55 -0.53 -30.45
CA LEU A 354 -4.44 -1.47 -30.61
C LEU A 354 -4.95 -2.91 -30.53
N THR A 355 -4.85 -3.65 -31.64
CA THR A 355 -5.25 -5.07 -31.68
C THR A 355 -4.06 -5.96 -31.34
N VAL A 356 -4.15 -6.68 -30.22
CA VAL A 356 -3.08 -7.54 -29.73
C VAL A 356 -3.28 -8.98 -30.21
N VAL A 357 -4.48 -9.51 -30.00
CA VAL A 357 -4.92 -10.81 -30.51
C VAL A 357 -6.16 -10.55 -31.35
N SER A 358 -6.12 -11.01 -32.60
CA SER A 358 -7.19 -10.82 -33.56
C SER A 358 -8.03 -12.08 -33.69
N LEU A 359 -9.34 -11.93 -33.68
CA LEU A 359 -10.31 -13.00 -33.97
C LEU A 359 -10.07 -13.72 -35.30
N LYS A 360 -9.38 -13.08 -36.25
CA LYS A 360 -9.12 -13.64 -37.58
C LYS A 360 -7.83 -14.47 -37.66
N ASP A 361 -6.97 -14.38 -36.64
CA ASP A 361 -5.63 -14.97 -36.65
C ASP A 361 -5.50 -16.03 -35.56
N ASN A 362 -6.04 -17.22 -35.85
CA ASN A 362 -6.11 -18.32 -34.88
C ASN A 362 -4.73 -18.77 -34.37
N ARG A 363 -3.65 -18.51 -35.12
CA ARG A 363 -2.28 -18.86 -34.70
C ARG A 363 -1.80 -18.04 -33.50
N LYS A 364 -2.43 -16.89 -33.24
CA LYS A 364 -2.11 -15.99 -32.13
C LYS A 364 -3.05 -16.13 -30.93
N HIS A 365 -3.99 -17.07 -30.98
CA HIS A 365 -4.88 -17.34 -29.85
C HIS A 365 -4.10 -17.95 -28.68
N LEU A 366 -4.45 -17.55 -27.47
CA LEU A 366 -3.63 -17.82 -26.28
C LEU A 366 -4.41 -18.70 -25.29
N PRO A 367 -3.97 -19.92 -25.00
CA PRO A 367 -4.56 -20.72 -23.95
C PRO A 367 -4.21 -20.15 -22.57
N LEU A 368 -5.18 -20.21 -21.66
CA LEU A 368 -5.02 -19.88 -20.25
C LEU A 368 -4.76 -21.15 -19.45
N ILE A 369 -3.80 -21.08 -18.53
CA ILE A 369 -3.36 -22.22 -17.76
C ILE A 369 -4.22 -22.36 -16.49
N GLY A 370 -4.96 -23.46 -16.38
CA GLY A 370 -5.72 -23.80 -15.17
C GLY A 370 -7.08 -23.13 -15.05
N THR A 371 -7.69 -23.22 -13.86
CA THR A 371 -9.05 -22.73 -13.61
C THR A 371 -9.03 -21.28 -13.13
N LEU A 372 -9.75 -20.43 -13.86
CA LEU A 372 -9.90 -19.01 -13.54
C LEU A 372 -10.71 -18.82 -12.25
N GLY A 373 -10.16 -18.01 -11.35
CA GLY A 373 -10.80 -17.65 -10.10
C GLY A 373 -9.91 -16.83 -9.18
N LEU A 374 -10.54 -16.18 -8.22
CA LEU A 374 -9.86 -15.41 -7.21
C LEU A 374 -9.99 -16.10 -5.86
N SER A 375 -8.88 -16.70 -5.42
CA SER A 375 -8.82 -17.37 -4.12
C SER A 375 -8.65 -16.37 -2.99
N TRP A 376 -9.43 -16.55 -1.94
CA TRP A 376 -9.37 -15.76 -0.71
C TRP A 376 -9.30 -16.69 0.50
N GLU A 377 -8.69 -16.20 1.57
CA GLU A 377 -8.59 -16.91 2.82
C GLU A 377 -8.68 -15.93 4.00
N THR A 378 -9.21 -16.45 5.09
CA THR A 378 -9.25 -15.83 6.41
C THR A 378 -8.64 -16.83 7.40
N ASP A 379 -8.59 -16.51 8.69
CA ASP A 379 -8.10 -17.47 9.70
C ASP A 379 -8.95 -18.74 9.80
N VAL A 380 -10.22 -18.70 9.38
CA VAL A 380 -11.18 -19.81 9.56
C VAL A 380 -11.69 -20.37 8.23
N PHE A 381 -11.96 -19.50 7.26
CA PHE A 381 -12.56 -19.87 5.98
C PHE A 381 -11.62 -19.63 4.80
N LYS A 382 -11.79 -20.42 3.75
CA LYS A 382 -11.16 -20.24 2.45
C LYS A 382 -12.20 -20.44 1.36
N GLY A 383 -12.05 -19.70 0.27
CA GLY A 383 -12.95 -19.79 -0.87
C GLY A 383 -12.24 -19.44 -2.17
N ASN A 384 -12.97 -19.60 -3.26
CA ASN A 384 -12.51 -19.24 -4.60
C ASN A 384 -13.71 -18.76 -5.40
N VAL A 385 -13.68 -17.48 -5.76
CA VAL A 385 -14.72 -16.89 -6.60
C VAL A 385 -14.37 -17.16 -8.05
N LYS A 386 -15.20 -17.94 -8.74
CA LYS A 386 -15.00 -18.29 -10.15
C LYS A 386 -15.15 -17.06 -11.04
N ASP A 387 -14.59 -17.14 -12.25
CA ASP A 387 -14.79 -16.14 -13.31
C ASP A 387 -14.30 -14.73 -12.95
N CYS A 388 -13.50 -14.60 -11.89
CA CYS A 388 -12.87 -13.37 -11.43
C CYS A 388 -11.36 -13.56 -11.35
N TYR A 389 -10.58 -12.58 -11.79
CA TYR A 389 -9.12 -12.60 -11.68
C TYR A 389 -8.53 -11.19 -11.65
N MET A 390 -7.25 -11.07 -11.33
CA MET A 390 -6.50 -9.82 -11.42
C MET A 390 -5.86 -9.71 -12.80
N MET A 391 -6.00 -8.55 -13.43
CA MET A 391 -5.37 -8.19 -14.69
C MET A 391 -4.37 -7.07 -14.46
N ASN A 392 -3.11 -7.35 -14.76
CA ASN A 392 -2.02 -6.36 -14.75
C ASN A 392 -1.62 -6.06 -16.18
N LEU A 393 -1.53 -4.78 -16.49
CA LEU A 393 -1.17 -4.31 -17.81
C LEU A 393 -0.06 -3.27 -17.71
N THR A 394 0.94 -3.41 -18.57
CA THR A 394 1.98 -2.41 -18.83
C THR A 394 2.08 -2.22 -20.34
N LEU A 395 1.60 -1.10 -20.85
CA LEU A 395 1.77 -0.67 -22.24
C LEU A 395 2.98 0.26 -22.29
N PHE A 396 3.92 -0.03 -23.18
CA PHE A 396 5.09 0.79 -23.47
C PHE A 396 4.87 1.54 -24.78
N ASP A 397 5.39 2.75 -24.84
CA ASP A 397 5.53 3.48 -26.08
C ASP A 397 6.71 2.95 -26.93
N GLU A 398 6.95 3.61 -28.06
CA GLU A 398 8.02 3.30 -29.02
C GLU A 398 9.44 3.37 -28.42
N ILE A 399 9.65 4.20 -27.40
CA ILE A 399 10.95 4.40 -26.75
C ILE A 399 11.14 3.38 -25.60
N GLY A 400 10.09 2.64 -25.27
CA GLY A 400 10.08 1.63 -24.21
C GLY A 400 9.75 2.20 -22.83
N GLU A 401 9.23 3.43 -22.76
CA GLU A 401 8.77 4.02 -21.50
C GLU A 401 7.37 3.52 -21.15
N PRO A 402 7.07 3.24 -19.86
CA PRO A 402 5.73 2.82 -19.47
C PRO A 402 4.70 3.93 -19.71
N PHE A 403 3.85 3.71 -20.70
CA PHE A 403 2.85 4.64 -21.19
C PHE A 403 1.51 4.50 -20.45
N TRP A 404 0.98 3.28 -20.31
CA TRP A 404 -0.24 3.01 -19.53
C TRP A 404 -0.06 1.79 -18.65
N CYS A 405 -0.33 1.93 -17.35
CA CYS A 405 -0.09 0.90 -16.34
C CYS A 405 -1.28 0.78 -15.38
N PHE A 406 -1.81 -0.42 -15.19
CA PHE A 406 -2.78 -0.68 -14.13
C PHE A 406 -2.70 -2.10 -13.59
N SER A 407 -3.31 -2.29 -12.43
CA SER A 407 -3.56 -3.59 -11.82
C SER A 407 -4.96 -3.56 -11.23
N ALA A 408 -5.87 -4.38 -11.74
CA ALA A 408 -7.27 -4.33 -11.36
C ALA A 408 -7.94 -5.71 -11.34
N PRO A 409 -8.90 -5.92 -10.43
CA PRO A 409 -9.78 -7.07 -10.49
C PRO A 409 -10.76 -6.93 -11.67
N VAL A 410 -10.96 -8.02 -12.40
CA VAL A 410 -11.90 -8.09 -13.52
C VAL A 410 -12.76 -9.35 -13.42
N CYS A 411 -13.98 -9.27 -13.95
CA CYS A 411 -14.92 -10.38 -14.04
C CYS A 411 -15.16 -10.76 -15.50
N MET A 412 -15.36 -12.06 -15.72
CA MET A 412 -15.80 -12.63 -16.98
C MET A 412 -17.31 -12.69 -17.02
N GLU A 413 -17.88 -12.11 -18.07
CA GLU A 413 -19.31 -12.19 -18.34
C GLU A 413 -19.55 -13.17 -19.48
N LEU A 414 -20.52 -14.08 -19.29
CA LEU A 414 -20.96 -14.98 -20.35
C LEU A 414 -21.68 -14.17 -21.43
N SER A 415 -21.18 -14.23 -22.66
CA SER A 415 -21.81 -13.58 -23.80
C SER A 415 -23.04 -14.35 -24.25
N SER A 416 -24.15 -13.63 -24.47
CA SER A 416 -25.38 -14.17 -25.08
C SER A 416 -25.23 -14.51 -26.56
N LYS A 417 -24.17 -14.01 -27.23
CA LYS A 417 -23.86 -14.33 -28.62
C LYS A 417 -23.13 -15.68 -28.68
N THR A 418 -23.68 -16.61 -29.47
CA THR A 418 -23.01 -17.87 -29.82
C THR A 418 -21.73 -17.61 -30.61
N SER A 419 -20.77 -18.52 -30.50
CA SER A 419 -19.53 -18.46 -31.25
C SER A 419 -19.80 -18.44 -32.75
N GLY A 420 -19.61 -17.27 -33.38
CA GLY A 420 -19.52 -17.14 -34.84
C GLY A 420 -18.14 -17.49 -35.38
N LEU A 421 -17.23 -17.99 -34.52
CA LEU A 421 -15.91 -18.47 -34.92
C LEU A 421 -16.05 -19.94 -35.30
N TYR A 422 -15.93 -20.25 -36.59
CA TYR A 422 -16.00 -21.62 -37.11
C TYR A 422 -14.98 -22.57 -36.44
N ASP A 423 -13.86 -22.02 -35.95
CA ASP A 423 -12.76 -22.80 -35.36
C ASP A 423 -12.94 -23.12 -33.87
N TYR A 424 -13.92 -22.52 -33.18
CA TYR A 424 -14.13 -22.74 -31.74
C TYR A 424 -15.62 -22.96 -31.43
N MET A 425 -15.98 -24.19 -31.08
CA MET A 425 -17.33 -24.58 -30.67
C MET A 425 -17.50 -24.51 -29.15
N GLY A 426 -17.45 -23.31 -28.58
CA GLY A 426 -17.51 -23.12 -27.12
C GLY A 426 -18.27 -21.87 -26.69
N HIS A 427 -18.56 -21.79 -25.38
CA HIS A 427 -19.15 -20.61 -24.77
C HIS A 427 -18.17 -19.43 -24.82
N ILE A 428 -18.67 -18.26 -25.25
CA ILE A 428 -17.88 -17.03 -25.28
C ILE A 428 -18.04 -16.28 -23.96
N TYR A 429 -16.91 -15.84 -23.42
CA TYR A 429 -16.84 -14.96 -22.29
C TYR A 429 -16.17 -13.64 -22.68
N THR A 430 -16.60 -12.56 -22.07
CA THR A 430 -16.01 -11.24 -22.26
C THR A 430 -15.53 -10.67 -20.94
N THR A 431 -14.33 -10.10 -20.95
CA THR A 431 -13.76 -9.36 -19.83
C THR A 431 -13.48 -7.95 -20.30
N ASN A 432 -14.02 -6.95 -19.60
CA ASN A 432 -13.80 -5.55 -19.91
C ASN A 432 -13.18 -4.82 -18.72
N TYR A 433 -12.27 -3.90 -19.01
CA TYR A 433 -11.72 -2.95 -18.04
C TYR A 433 -11.73 -1.55 -18.66
N ALA A 434 -11.96 -0.53 -17.83
CA ALA A 434 -11.92 0.86 -18.25
C ALA A 434 -11.44 1.75 -17.09
N ASP A 435 -10.59 2.72 -17.42
CA ASP A 435 -10.19 3.83 -16.56
C ASP A 435 -10.20 5.13 -17.38
N SER A 436 -9.62 6.21 -16.83
CA SER A 436 -9.50 7.50 -17.53
C SER A 436 -8.52 7.46 -18.71
N GLU A 437 -7.61 6.50 -18.74
CA GLU A 437 -6.50 6.40 -19.69
C GLU A 437 -6.88 5.54 -20.90
N GLY A 438 -7.74 4.53 -20.70
CA GLY A 438 -8.16 3.63 -21.75
C GLY A 438 -9.13 2.53 -21.33
N LYS A 439 -9.35 1.59 -22.25
CA LYS A 439 -10.20 0.42 -22.07
C LYS A 439 -9.52 -0.82 -22.61
N VAL A 440 -9.75 -1.96 -21.97
CA VAL A 440 -9.27 -3.27 -22.41
C VAL A 440 -10.47 -4.17 -22.62
N CYS A 441 -10.54 -4.80 -23.78
CA CYS A 441 -11.57 -5.78 -24.12
C CYS A 441 -10.93 -7.12 -24.46
N VAL A 442 -11.26 -8.14 -23.68
CA VAL A 442 -10.81 -9.52 -23.88
C VAL A 442 -12.01 -10.39 -24.22
N LYS A 443 -11.88 -11.22 -25.26
CA LYS A 443 -12.83 -12.30 -25.54
C LYS A 443 -12.15 -13.64 -25.36
N LEU A 444 -12.81 -14.50 -24.61
CA LEU A 444 -12.35 -15.84 -24.29
C LEU A 444 -13.37 -16.86 -24.78
N VAL A 445 -12.89 -18.04 -25.15
CA VAL A 445 -13.74 -19.20 -25.44
C VAL A 445 -13.37 -20.32 -24.49
N TRP A 446 -14.37 -20.92 -23.84
CA TRP A 446 -14.18 -22.16 -23.10
C TRP A 446 -14.21 -23.35 -24.04
N LEU A 447 -13.15 -24.15 -24.04
CA LEU A 447 -13.11 -25.42 -24.77
C LEU A 447 -13.32 -26.58 -23.82
N GLU A 448 -14.38 -27.35 -24.05
CA GLU A 448 -14.72 -28.50 -23.21
C GLU A 448 -13.72 -29.66 -23.37
N GLU A 449 -13.20 -29.86 -24.58
CA GLU A 449 -12.30 -30.98 -24.91
C GLU A 449 -10.97 -30.85 -24.19
N THR A 450 -10.44 -29.63 -24.13
CA THR A 450 -9.15 -29.33 -23.50
C THR A 450 -9.28 -28.75 -22.10
N ARG A 451 -10.52 -28.49 -21.64
CA ARG A 451 -10.85 -27.91 -20.33
C ARG A 451 -10.05 -26.66 -20.00
N GLN A 452 -9.89 -25.79 -20.98
CA GLN A 452 -9.13 -24.55 -20.86
C GLN A 452 -9.86 -23.39 -21.53
N TYR A 453 -9.58 -22.18 -21.04
CA TYR A 453 -10.00 -20.96 -21.70
C TYR A 453 -8.96 -20.56 -22.75
N ILE A 454 -9.41 -20.06 -23.89
CA ILE A 454 -8.54 -19.51 -24.94
C ILE A 454 -8.94 -18.08 -25.22
N ILE A 455 -7.97 -17.16 -25.16
CA ILE A 455 -8.16 -15.78 -25.63
C ILE A 455 -8.16 -15.78 -27.15
N VAL A 456 -9.30 -15.41 -27.72
CA VAL A 456 -9.50 -15.29 -29.17
C VAL A 456 -9.49 -13.85 -29.64
N ASN A 457 -9.63 -12.89 -28.73
CA ASN A 457 -9.52 -11.47 -29.04
C ASN A 457 -8.99 -10.69 -27.84
N LEU A 458 -8.05 -9.80 -28.09
CA LEU A 458 -7.53 -8.87 -27.10
C LEU A 458 -7.29 -7.54 -27.79
N VAL A 459 -8.03 -6.51 -27.36
CA VAL A 459 -7.97 -5.17 -27.95
C VAL A 459 -7.85 -4.14 -26.83
N LEU A 460 -6.92 -3.21 -27.02
CA LEU A 460 -6.74 -2.04 -26.17
C LEU A 460 -7.30 -0.82 -26.89
N TYR A 461 -7.97 0.04 -26.14
CA TYR A 461 -8.46 1.34 -26.59
C TYR A 461 -7.82 2.40 -25.72
N VAL A 462 -6.86 3.13 -26.24
CA VAL A 462 -6.17 4.21 -25.52
C VAL A 462 -6.92 5.52 -25.77
N SER A 463 -7.14 6.34 -24.74
CA SER A 463 -7.74 7.66 -24.92
C SER A 463 -6.84 8.56 -25.79
N THR A 464 -7.44 9.23 -26.77
CA THR A 464 -6.76 10.27 -27.57
C THR A 464 -6.24 11.40 -26.69
N GLU A 465 -6.94 11.75 -25.61
CA GLU A 465 -6.47 12.75 -24.63
C GLU A 465 -5.12 12.36 -24.01
N LYS A 466 -4.95 11.08 -23.66
CA LYS A 466 -3.69 10.57 -23.12
C LYS A 466 -2.56 10.69 -24.14
N VAL A 467 -2.82 10.25 -25.38
CA VAL A 467 -1.84 10.32 -26.47
C VAL A 467 -1.42 11.76 -26.73
N ASN A 468 -2.40 12.66 -26.86
CA ASN A 468 -2.18 14.08 -27.11
C ASN A 468 -1.35 14.72 -25.98
N ASN A 469 -1.62 14.37 -24.72
CA ASN A 469 -0.83 14.83 -23.59
C ASN A 469 0.58 14.24 -23.55
N TRP A 470 0.77 13.00 -24.03
CA TRP A 470 2.07 12.32 -24.01
C TRP A 470 3.03 12.82 -25.10
N TYR A 471 2.51 13.05 -26.30
CA TYR A 471 3.30 13.43 -27.48
C TYR A 471 3.17 14.92 -27.86
N GLY A 472 2.25 15.65 -27.24
CA GLY A 472 1.98 17.05 -27.60
C GLY A 472 1.24 17.18 -28.93
N THR A 473 0.47 16.17 -29.30
CA THR A 473 -0.27 16.06 -30.57
C THR A 473 -1.75 16.43 -30.40
N ASN A 474 -2.54 16.38 -31.48
CA ASN A 474 -3.97 16.66 -31.48
C ASN A 474 -4.74 15.71 -32.42
N TYR A 475 -4.70 14.42 -32.09
CA TYR A 475 -5.41 13.34 -32.78
C TYR A 475 -6.91 13.34 -32.56
#